data_AF-U1G795-F1
#
_entry.id   AF-U1G795-F1
#
_cell.length_a   1.000
_cell.length_b   1.000
_cell.length_c   1.000
_cell.angle_alpha   90.00
_cell.angle_beta   90.00
_cell.angle_gamma   90.00
#
_symmetry.space_group_name_H-M   'P 1'
#
loop_
_entity.id
_entity.type
_entity.pdbx_description
1 polymer ?
#
loop_
_entity_poly.entity_id
_entity_poly.type
_entity_poly.pdbx_seq_one_letter_code
_entity_poly.pdbx_strand_id
1 'polypeptide(L)'
;MHRLQIMMIFRPKYDNLHLKCNTKVDKVVIEDVIVCGGTLSSPLILQRSGIGDPEKLRKVGVKPLVDLPGVGLNCQDHYLTLSLFRAKPNTESFGDFLRGDPEVQKKVYDEWNINGTRTLGPSGIEAGVKARPTEEELKEMEKWPTPEFGSGWKSYFKDKPDKPVMHYSVISGWFGDHMLVPPGKFFNMFHFLEPLNLMRHGFMNDKRDMAPMVWVYIKSRGTARRMDKYAGEVTSMHPLIVFDSAVRAKDMNLATTNACAGPNHLSSGIQLGSWDKSSSISCGTLRRVLASNSYACRVCKATRAEHVEQ
;
A
#
# COMPACT_ATOMS: atom_id res chain seq x y z
N MET A 1 -0.24 -17.72 37.24
CA MET A 1 0.81 -18.03 36.26
C MET A 1 0.23 -17.86 34.87
N HIS A 2 0.59 -16.80 34.15
CA HIS A 2 0.14 -16.59 32.77
C HIS A 2 1.04 -17.40 31.84
N ARG A 3 0.51 -18.44 31.20
CA ARG A 3 1.22 -19.18 30.14
C ARG A 3 1.30 -18.29 28.91
N LEU A 4 2.41 -17.59 28.73
CA LEU A 4 2.74 -16.98 27.45
C LEU A 4 3.11 -18.12 26.48
N GLN A 5 2.24 -18.40 25.50
CA GLN A 5 2.62 -19.15 24.31
C GLN A 5 3.58 -18.28 23.51
N ILE A 6 4.88 -18.43 23.76
CA ILE A 6 5.93 -17.92 22.88
C ILE A 6 6.29 -19.10 21.98
N MET A 7 6.13 -18.94 20.66
CA MET A 7 6.66 -19.90 19.70
C MET A 7 8.18 -19.75 19.65
N MET A 8 8.84 -20.42 20.59
CA MET A 8 10.27 -20.68 20.56
C MET A 8 10.47 -21.96 19.74
N ILE A 9 11.19 -21.87 18.62
CA ILE A 9 11.57 -23.06 17.87
C ILE A 9 12.78 -23.66 18.59
N PHE A 10 12.55 -24.81 19.25
CA PHE A 10 13.62 -25.64 19.79
C PHE A 10 14.06 -26.62 18.70
N ARG A 11 15.36 -26.80 18.52
CA ARG A 11 15.89 -28.02 17.88
C ARG A 11 16.22 -29.02 18.99
N PRO A 12 15.29 -29.91 19.40
CA PRO A 12 15.65 -30.97 20.32
C PRO A 12 16.56 -31.97 19.61
N LYS A 13 17.63 -32.39 20.28
CA LYS A 13 18.56 -33.44 19.82
C LYS A 13 18.06 -34.86 20.13
N TYR A 14 16.84 -34.98 20.63
CA TYR A 14 16.25 -36.23 21.08
C TYR A 14 15.00 -36.53 20.25
N ASP A 15 15.14 -37.46 19.30
CA ASP A 15 14.01 -38.15 18.68
C ASP A 15 13.61 -39.31 19.61
N ASN A 16 12.34 -39.39 20.02
CA ASN A 16 11.76 -40.42 20.93
C ASN A 16 11.82 -40.19 22.45
N LEU A 17 11.52 -38.98 22.94
CA LEU A 17 11.25 -38.79 24.37
C LEU A 17 9.83 -39.26 24.74
N HIS A 18 9.65 -40.57 25.01
CA HIS A 18 8.44 -41.08 25.65
C HIS A 18 8.46 -40.71 27.14
N LEU A 19 7.87 -39.57 27.51
CA LEU A 19 7.61 -39.24 28.91
C LEU A 19 6.47 -40.13 29.42
N LYS A 20 6.79 -41.14 30.23
CA LYS A 20 5.80 -41.78 31.11
C LYS A 20 5.15 -40.69 31.98
N CYS A 21 3.82 -40.70 32.05
CA CYS A 21 3.08 -39.88 33.01
C CYS A 21 3.65 -40.08 34.43
N ASN A 22 3.79 -39.00 35.19
CA ASN A 22 4.38 -38.91 36.55
C ASN A 22 5.92 -38.86 36.69
N THR A 23 6.71 -38.67 35.63
CA THR A 23 8.14 -38.35 35.81
C THR A 23 8.31 -36.85 36.08
N LYS A 24 8.81 -36.49 37.27
CA LYS A 24 9.20 -35.11 37.62
C LYS A 24 10.42 -34.74 36.78
N VAL A 25 10.28 -33.77 35.88
CA VAL A 25 11.40 -33.24 35.09
C VAL A 25 12.06 -32.14 35.92
N ASP A 26 13.22 -32.41 36.52
CA ASP A 26 13.93 -31.44 37.36
C ASP A 26 14.71 -30.41 36.54
N LYS A 27 15.14 -30.75 35.31
CA LYS A 27 15.92 -29.86 34.44
C LYS A 27 15.70 -30.18 32.97
N VAL A 28 15.39 -29.15 32.18
CA VAL A 28 15.44 -29.19 30.71
C VAL A 28 16.67 -28.40 30.29
N VAL A 29 17.54 -29.00 29.49
CA VAL A 29 18.69 -28.33 28.87
C VAL A 29 18.36 -28.13 27.40
N ILE A 30 18.41 -26.88 26.95
CA ILE A 30 18.20 -26.49 25.57
C ILE A 30 19.56 -26.02 25.05
N GLU A 31 20.03 -26.62 23.95
CA GLU A 31 21.32 -26.24 23.34
C GLU A 31 21.23 -24.86 22.69
N ASP A 32 20.17 -24.62 21.89
CA ASP A 32 19.97 -23.37 21.15
C ASP A 32 18.54 -22.84 21.28
N VAL A 33 18.40 -21.51 21.36
CA VAL A 33 17.12 -20.81 21.35
C VAL A 33 17.12 -19.75 20.26
N ILE A 34 16.16 -19.84 19.33
CA ILE A 34 15.98 -18.87 18.25
C ILE A 34 14.69 -18.07 18.50
N VAL A 35 14.78 -16.74 18.45
CA VAL A 35 13.65 -15.82 18.66
C VAL A 35 13.09 -15.33 17.32
N CYS A 36 11.92 -15.83 16.92
CA CYS A 36 11.26 -15.52 15.65
C CYS A 36 9.89 -14.83 15.83
N GLY A 37 9.77 -13.91 16.79
CA GLY A 37 8.51 -13.17 17.03
C GLY A 37 8.21 -12.04 16.04
N GLY A 38 9.10 -11.79 15.07
CA GLY A 38 9.02 -10.64 14.17
C GLY A 38 9.39 -9.31 14.82
N THR A 39 9.46 -8.24 14.02
CA THR A 39 9.98 -6.92 14.42
C THR A 39 9.32 -6.34 15.66
N LEU A 40 8.01 -6.57 15.85
CA LEU A 40 7.26 -6.03 16.99
C LEU A 40 7.34 -6.91 18.25
N SER A 41 7.39 -8.24 18.12
CA SER A 41 7.33 -9.15 19.28
C SER A 41 8.69 -9.61 19.76
N SER A 42 9.67 -9.83 18.86
CA SER A 42 11.01 -10.27 19.25
C SER A 42 11.67 -9.32 20.27
N PRO A 43 11.63 -7.99 20.11
CA PRO A 43 12.18 -7.09 21.12
C PRO A 43 11.47 -7.18 22.48
N LEU A 44 10.14 -7.39 22.48
CA LEU A 44 9.38 -7.53 23.71
C LEU A 44 9.72 -8.83 24.46
N ILE A 45 9.99 -9.92 23.73
CA ILE A 45 10.47 -11.18 24.31
C ILE A 45 11.85 -10.97 24.96
N LEU A 46 12.79 -10.34 24.24
CA LEU A 46 14.12 -10.02 24.77
C LEU A 46 14.05 -9.14 26.01
N GLN A 47 13.26 -8.05 25.96
CA GLN A 47 13.11 -7.12 27.08
C GLN A 47 12.54 -7.82 28.32
N ARG A 48 11.47 -8.63 28.19
CA ARG A 48 10.92 -9.42 29.31
C ARG A 48 11.90 -10.48 29.84
N SER A 49 12.87 -10.87 29.04
CA SER A 49 13.94 -11.81 29.41
C SER A 49 15.16 -11.11 30.02
N GLY A 50 15.09 -9.80 30.28
CA GLY A 50 16.19 -9.03 30.87
C GLY A 50 17.25 -8.56 29.86
N ILE A 51 16.97 -8.61 28.56
CA ILE A 51 17.89 -8.18 27.50
C ILE A 51 17.35 -6.87 26.89
N GLY A 52 18.00 -5.75 27.15
CA GLY A 52 17.51 -4.44 26.72
C GLY A 52 18.18 -3.28 27.45
N ASP A 53 17.59 -2.08 27.36
CA ASP A 53 18.01 -0.88 28.11
C ASP A 53 17.81 -1.09 29.63
N PRO A 54 18.87 -1.15 30.46
CA PRO A 54 18.76 -1.47 31.87
C PRO A 54 17.86 -0.52 32.66
N GLU A 55 17.85 0.76 32.29
CA GLU A 55 17.03 1.77 32.98
C GLU A 55 15.54 1.57 32.66
N LYS A 56 15.20 1.28 31.40
CA LYS A 56 13.82 0.96 31.02
C LYS A 56 13.35 -0.35 31.66
N LEU A 57 14.21 -1.37 31.69
CA LEU A 57 13.90 -2.67 32.29
C LEU A 57 13.65 -2.56 33.80
N ARG A 58 14.53 -1.86 34.53
CA ARG A 58 14.37 -1.62 35.97
C ARG A 58 13.06 -0.90 36.29
N LYS A 59 12.68 0.11 35.50
CA LYS A 59 11.43 0.86 35.68
C LYS A 59 10.17 -0.01 35.61
N VAL A 60 10.20 -1.13 34.89
CA VAL A 60 9.06 -2.04 34.74
C VAL A 60 9.21 -3.34 35.54
N GLY A 61 10.16 -3.40 36.50
CA GLY A 61 10.35 -4.54 37.39
C GLY A 61 11.06 -5.74 36.76
N VAL A 62 11.72 -5.57 35.61
CA VAL A 62 12.53 -6.63 34.99
C VAL A 62 13.99 -6.46 35.41
N LYS A 63 14.60 -7.52 35.96
CA LYS A 63 16.03 -7.54 36.28
C LYS A 63 16.85 -7.50 34.97
N PRO A 64 17.69 -6.47 34.74
CA PRO A 64 18.58 -6.47 33.58
C PRO A 64 19.61 -7.60 33.71
N LEU A 65 19.73 -8.41 32.66
CA LEU A 65 20.73 -9.48 32.51
C LEU A 65 21.79 -9.08 31.48
N VAL A 66 21.38 -8.42 30.40
CA VAL A 66 22.25 -7.93 29.33
C VAL A 66 21.88 -6.49 28.99
N ASP A 67 22.85 -5.59 29.06
CA ASP A 67 22.72 -4.19 28.64
C ASP A 67 22.79 -4.11 27.11
N LEU A 68 21.62 -3.94 26.48
CA LEU A 68 21.49 -3.84 25.02
C LEU A 68 20.42 -2.81 24.64
N PRO A 69 20.72 -1.51 24.74
CA PRO A 69 19.71 -0.45 24.67
C PRO A 69 19.05 -0.30 23.29
N GLY A 70 19.64 -0.89 22.25
CA GLY A 70 19.07 -0.94 20.90
C GLY A 70 17.85 -1.86 20.76
N VAL A 71 17.59 -2.77 21.72
CA VAL A 71 16.44 -3.69 21.65
C VAL A 71 15.13 -2.89 21.66
N GLY A 72 14.40 -2.97 20.56
CA GLY A 72 13.11 -2.28 20.36
C GLY A 72 13.25 -0.87 19.79
N LEU A 73 14.45 -0.45 19.41
CA LEU A 73 14.70 0.81 18.71
C LEU A 73 14.87 0.58 17.19
N ASN A 74 14.99 1.68 16.44
CA ASN A 74 15.19 1.66 14.98
C ASN A 74 14.11 0.86 14.22
N CYS A 75 12.85 1.04 14.61
CA CYS A 75 11.73 0.43 13.89
C CYS A 75 11.58 1.14 12.53
N GLN A 76 11.66 0.37 11.46
CA GLN A 76 11.51 0.87 10.09
C GLN A 76 10.31 0.22 9.44
N ASP A 77 9.65 0.99 8.58
CA ASP A 77 8.52 0.52 7.81
C ASP A 77 8.47 1.29 6.48
N HIS A 78 7.65 0.79 5.56
CA HIS A 78 7.33 1.47 4.31
C HIS A 78 6.07 2.31 4.51
N TYR A 79 6.15 3.62 4.28
CA TYR A 79 5.00 4.49 4.53
C TYR A 79 4.03 4.40 3.37
N LEU A 80 2.81 3.97 3.67
CA LEU A 80 1.81 3.65 2.68
C LEU A 80 0.79 4.77 2.51
N THR A 81 0.41 5.07 1.26
CA THR A 81 -0.79 5.86 0.95
C THR A 81 -1.63 5.16 -0.12
N LEU A 82 -2.94 5.36 -0.07
CA LEU A 82 -3.89 4.85 -1.05
C LEU A 82 -4.59 6.03 -1.72
N SER A 83 -4.65 6.01 -3.05
CA SER A 83 -5.48 6.96 -3.82
C SER A 83 -6.59 6.19 -4.53
N LEU A 84 -7.84 6.51 -4.20
CA LEU A 84 -9.00 5.77 -4.69
C LEU A 84 -9.64 6.42 -5.91
N PHE A 85 -9.75 5.63 -6.98
CA PHE A 85 -10.34 6.06 -8.24
C PHE A 85 -11.62 5.29 -8.56
N ARG A 86 -12.54 5.98 -9.25
CA ARG A 86 -13.73 5.37 -9.83
C ARG A 86 -13.34 4.58 -11.07
N ALA A 87 -13.84 3.36 -11.16
CA ALA A 87 -13.75 2.54 -12.35
C ALA A 87 -15.05 2.63 -13.16
N LYS A 88 -14.97 2.42 -14.48
CA LYS A 88 -16.16 2.25 -15.32
C LYS A 88 -17.03 1.08 -14.82
N PRO A 89 -18.36 1.09 -14.97
CA PRO A 89 -19.27 0.12 -14.36
C PRO A 89 -18.99 -1.34 -14.75
N ASN A 90 -18.54 -1.56 -15.99
CA ASN A 90 -18.20 -2.89 -16.53
C ASN A 90 -16.75 -3.31 -16.23
N THR A 91 -16.09 -2.64 -15.27
CA THR A 91 -14.74 -3.02 -14.85
C THR A 91 -14.84 -4.16 -13.85
N GLU A 92 -14.17 -5.27 -14.16
CA GLU A 92 -13.96 -6.36 -13.20
C GLU A 92 -13.14 -5.84 -12.02
N SER A 93 -13.68 -6.03 -10.81
CA SER A 93 -13.03 -5.68 -9.56
C SER A 93 -13.58 -6.55 -8.44
N PHE A 94 -12.78 -6.75 -7.39
CA PHE A 94 -13.19 -7.57 -6.24
C PHE A 94 -14.14 -6.85 -5.28
N GLY A 95 -14.62 -5.64 -5.61
CA GLY A 95 -15.37 -4.81 -4.69
C GLY A 95 -16.70 -5.40 -4.22
N ASP A 96 -17.45 -6.07 -5.09
CA ASP A 96 -18.73 -6.69 -4.70
C ASP A 96 -18.52 -7.97 -3.89
N PHE A 97 -17.45 -8.71 -4.20
CA PHE A 97 -17.01 -9.84 -3.40
C PHE A 97 -16.67 -9.41 -1.97
N LEU A 98 -15.91 -8.32 -1.80
CA LEU A 98 -15.58 -7.78 -0.47
C LEU A 98 -16.76 -7.15 0.27
N ARG A 99 -17.76 -6.64 -0.44
CA ARG A 99 -19.02 -6.17 0.16
C ARG A 99 -19.92 -7.30 0.65
N GLY A 100 -19.61 -8.56 0.31
CA GLY A 100 -20.42 -9.69 0.72
C GLY A 100 -21.63 -9.95 -0.16
N ASP A 101 -21.60 -9.57 -1.44
CA ASP A 101 -22.65 -9.95 -2.39
C ASP A 101 -22.73 -11.48 -2.48
N PRO A 102 -23.85 -12.11 -2.07
CA PRO A 102 -23.94 -13.57 -1.97
C PRO A 102 -23.80 -14.29 -3.31
N GLU A 103 -24.30 -13.70 -4.39
CA GLU A 103 -24.25 -14.30 -5.73
C GLU A 103 -22.83 -14.24 -6.28
N VAL A 104 -22.16 -13.10 -6.11
CA VAL A 104 -20.76 -12.93 -6.49
C VAL A 104 -19.86 -13.86 -5.67
N GLN A 105 -20.01 -13.89 -4.35
CA GLN A 105 -19.20 -14.78 -3.50
C GLN A 105 -19.41 -16.25 -3.85
N LYS A 106 -20.66 -16.69 -4.02
CA LYS A 106 -20.96 -18.07 -4.41
C LYS A 106 -20.30 -18.43 -5.73
N LYS A 107 -20.46 -17.60 -6.76
CA LYS A 107 -19.83 -17.84 -8.08
C LYS A 107 -18.31 -17.98 -7.97
N VAL A 108 -17.69 -17.09 -7.20
CA VAL A 108 -16.23 -17.04 -7.00
C VAL A 108 -15.72 -18.27 -6.23
N TYR A 109 -16.43 -18.71 -5.20
CA TYR A 109 -16.11 -19.94 -4.48
C TYR A 109 -16.36 -21.20 -5.31
N ASP A 110 -17.46 -21.27 -6.05
CA ASP A 110 -17.77 -22.40 -6.92
C ASP A 110 -16.69 -22.58 -7.99
N GLU A 111 -16.25 -21.49 -8.64
CA GLU A 111 -15.16 -21.53 -9.61
C GLU A 111 -13.88 -22.10 -8.98
N TRP A 112 -13.47 -21.56 -7.83
CA TRP A 112 -12.30 -22.03 -7.11
C TRP A 112 -12.39 -23.52 -6.74
N ASN A 113 -13.56 -23.98 -6.28
CA ASN A 113 -13.76 -25.38 -5.89
C ASN A 113 -13.76 -26.35 -7.08
N ILE A 114 -14.13 -25.90 -8.29
CA ILE A 114 -14.20 -26.75 -9.48
C ILE A 114 -12.82 -26.93 -10.12
N ASN A 115 -12.04 -25.87 -10.27
CA ASN A 115 -10.81 -25.90 -11.07
C ASN A 115 -9.61 -25.16 -10.45
N GLY A 116 -9.79 -24.53 -9.27
CA GLY A 116 -8.74 -23.75 -8.61
C GLY A 116 -8.32 -22.49 -9.38
N THR A 117 -9.15 -21.98 -10.30
CA THR A 117 -8.75 -20.87 -11.19
C THR A 117 -9.19 -19.47 -10.75
N ARG A 118 -8.34 -18.54 -11.21
CA ARG A 118 -8.38 -17.09 -11.50
C ARG A 118 -9.14 -16.06 -10.67
N THR A 119 -10.27 -16.29 -10.00
CA THR A 119 -10.95 -15.17 -9.30
C THR A 119 -10.57 -15.03 -7.82
N LEU A 120 -10.25 -16.14 -7.13
CA LEU A 120 -9.68 -16.11 -5.77
C LEU A 120 -8.15 -16.22 -5.73
N GLY A 121 -7.52 -16.68 -6.83
CA GLY A 121 -6.08 -16.91 -6.89
C GLY A 121 -5.22 -15.63 -6.87
N PRO A 122 -5.54 -14.59 -7.65
CA PRO A 122 -4.78 -13.34 -7.66
C PRO A 122 -5.10 -12.47 -6.44
N SER A 123 -4.10 -11.76 -5.92
CA SER A 123 -4.28 -10.78 -4.83
C SER A 123 -5.07 -9.53 -5.26
N GLY A 124 -5.36 -9.39 -6.55
CA GLY A 124 -5.90 -8.18 -7.15
C GLY A 124 -4.86 -7.08 -7.36
N ILE A 125 -3.57 -7.33 -7.10
CA ILE A 125 -2.46 -6.41 -7.34
C ILE A 125 -1.68 -6.87 -8.57
N GLU A 126 -2.18 -6.53 -9.75
CA GLU A 126 -1.75 -7.14 -11.02
C GLU A 126 -0.53 -6.46 -11.67
N ALA A 127 -0.30 -5.18 -11.35
CA ALA A 127 0.77 -4.39 -11.96
C ALA A 127 1.31 -3.35 -10.99
N GLY A 128 2.63 -3.14 -11.03
CA GLY A 128 3.33 -2.19 -10.17
C GLY A 128 4.52 -1.53 -10.86
N VAL A 129 4.98 -0.44 -10.26
CA VAL A 129 6.08 0.40 -10.72
C VAL A 129 7.00 0.67 -9.53
N LYS A 130 8.28 0.39 -9.73
CA LYS A 130 9.37 0.91 -8.90
C LYS A 130 9.86 2.21 -9.54
N ALA A 131 9.76 3.32 -8.83
CA ALA A 131 9.96 4.66 -9.36
C ALA A 131 11.17 5.35 -8.72
N ARG A 132 11.91 6.07 -9.55
CA ARG A 132 12.97 7.01 -9.16
C ARG A 132 12.73 8.35 -9.84
N PRO A 133 12.95 9.48 -9.14
CA PRO A 133 12.79 10.80 -9.73
C PRO A 133 13.89 11.08 -10.75
N THR A 134 13.56 11.82 -11.81
CA THR A 134 14.58 12.40 -12.69
C THR A 134 15.23 13.63 -12.04
N GLU A 135 16.32 14.13 -12.61
CA GLU A 135 16.97 15.35 -12.13
C GLU A 135 16.05 16.58 -12.19
N GLU A 136 15.18 16.66 -13.19
CA GLU A 136 14.17 17.71 -13.30
C GLU A 136 13.12 17.60 -12.19
N GLU A 137 12.67 16.38 -11.87
CA GLU A 137 11.72 16.15 -10.79
C GLU A 137 12.34 16.47 -9.43
N LEU A 138 13.62 16.15 -9.21
CA LEU A 138 14.35 16.51 -8.00
C LEU A 138 14.44 18.03 -7.82
N LYS A 139 14.82 18.77 -8.87
CA LYS A 139 14.85 20.24 -8.86
C LYS A 139 13.49 20.86 -8.59
N GLU A 140 12.41 20.21 -9.03
CA GLU A 140 11.06 20.66 -8.74
C GLU A 140 10.68 20.43 -7.28
N MET A 141 11.06 19.29 -6.69
CA MET A 141 10.84 19.01 -5.26
C MET A 141 11.57 19.99 -4.34
N GLU A 142 12.70 20.56 -4.75
CA GLU A 142 13.42 21.60 -4.00
C GLU A 142 12.61 22.89 -3.82
N LYS A 143 11.56 23.11 -4.63
CA LYS A 143 10.66 24.28 -4.53
C LYS A 143 9.43 24.02 -3.66
N TRP A 144 9.21 22.77 -3.23
CA TRP A 144 8.03 22.39 -2.45
C TRP A 144 8.20 22.75 -0.96
N PRO A 145 7.12 22.73 -0.15
CA PRO A 145 7.19 23.04 1.27
C PRO A 145 8.13 22.13 2.09
N THR A 146 8.52 20.97 1.56
CA THR A 146 9.44 20.02 2.19
C THR A 146 10.65 19.73 1.29
N PRO A 147 11.57 20.70 1.10
CA PRO A 147 12.71 20.55 0.21
C PRO A 147 13.80 19.63 0.78
N GLU A 148 13.68 19.21 2.05
CA GLU A 148 14.70 18.44 2.77
C GLU A 148 15.03 17.12 2.08
N PHE A 149 14.11 16.56 1.27
CA PHE A 149 14.37 15.35 0.50
C PHE A 149 15.62 15.44 -0.37
N GLY A 150 16.00 16.62 -0.88
CA GLY A 150 17.25 16.79 -1.64
C GLY A 150 18.51 16.34 -0.87
N SER A 151 18.53 16.54 0.46
CA SER A 151 19.60 16.03 1.32
C SER A 151 19.53 14.51 1.52
N GLY A 152 18.32 13.95 1.63
CA GLY A 152 18.07 12.50 1.69
C GLY A 152 18.50 11.79 0.40
N TRP A 153 18.18 12.38 -0.75
CA TRP A 153 18.62 11.91 -2.05
C TRP A 153 20.14 11.84 -2.15
N LYS A 154 20.85 12.95 -1.85
CA LYS A 154 22.31 13.03 -1.91
C LYS A 154 23.00 12.04 -0.97
N SER A 155 22.48 11.86 0.24
CA SER A 155 23.08 10.98 1.25
C SER A 155 22.79 9.49 1.02
N TYR A 156 21.62 9.13 0.48
CA TYR A 156 21.19 7.74 0.41
C TYR A 156 21.06 7.17 -1.01
N PHE A 157 20.46 7.92 -1.94
CA PHE A 157 20.02 7.38 -3.24
C PHE A 157 20.96 7.70 -4.41
N LYS A 158 21.65 8.85 -4.39
CA LYS A 158 22.41 9.38 -5.53
C LYS A 158 23.37 8.35 -6.15
N ASP A 159 24.16 7.70 -5.30
CA ASP A 159 25.20 6.75 -5.74
C ASP A 159 24.72 5.27 -5.67
N LYS A 160 23.40 5.05 -5.56
CA LYS A 160 22.78 3.71 -5.44
C LYS A 160 21.70 3.53 -6.52
N PRO A 161 22.06 3.35 -7.81
CA PRO A 161 21.15 3.43 -8.95
C PRO A 161 20.12 2.29 -9.05
N ASP A 162 20.28 1.23 -8.25
CA ASP A 162 19.38 0.08 -8.11
C ASP A 162 18.21 0.30 -7.13
N LYS A 163 18.38 1.16 -6.11
CA LYS A 163 17.36 1.48 -5.08
C LYS A 163 16.17 2.39 -5.49
N PRO A 164 14.96 1.87 -5.73
CA PRO A 164 13.81 2.75 -5.96
C PRO A 164 13.57 3.71 -4.79
N VAL A 165 12.95 4.87 -5.06
CA VAL A 165 12.52 5.80 -4.02
C VAL A 165 11.09 5.48 -3.59
N MET A 166 10.22 5.19 -4.57
CA MET A 166 8.81 4.91 -4.35
C MET A 166 8.42 3.64 -5.09
N HIS A 167 7.48 2.91 -4.53
CA HIS A 167 6.69 1.92 -5.25
C HIS A 167 5.27 2.45 -5.42
N TYR A 168 4.64 2.14 -6.55
CA TYR A 168 3.17 2.16 -6.61
C TYR A 168 2.62 1.04 -7.48
N SER A 169 1.46 0.50 -7.12
CA SER A 169 0.76 -0.54 -7.87
C SER A 169 -0.73 -0.22 -8.00
N VAL A 170 -1.36 -0.88 -8.97
CA VAL A 170 -2.81 -0.84 -9.15
C VAL A 170 -3.42 -2.02 -8.42
N ILE A 171 -4.42 -1.74 -7.59
CA ILE A 171 -5.28 -2.75 -6.97
C ILE A 171 -6.63 -2.75 -7.68
N SER A 172 -7.10 -3.91 -8.15
CA SER A 172 -8.36 -4.12 -8.89
C SER A 172 -9.59 -4.11 -7.97
N GLY A 173 -9.71 -3.08 -7.15
CA GLY A 173 -10.81 -2.87 -6.22
C GLY A 173 -10.50 -1.74 -5.24
N TRP A 174 -11.31 -1.64 -4.18
CA TRP A 174 -11.02 -0.74 -3.06
C TRP A 174 -10.40 -1.55 -1.93
N PHE A 175 -9.15 -1.24 -1.59
CA PHE A 175 -8.51 -1.76 -0.39
C PHE A 175 -8.78 -0.83 0.81
N GLY A 176 -9.93 -1.01 1.46
CA GLY A 176 -10.32 -0.26 2.64
C GLY A 176 -11.75 -0.56 3.08
N ASP A 177 -12.29 0.26 3.99
CA ASP A 177 -13.66 0.09 4.46
C ASP A 177 -14.66 0.47 3.34
N HIS A 178 -15.43 -0.52 2.90
CA HIS A 178 -16.45 -0.35 1.86
C HIS A 178 -17.67 0.45 2.32
N MET A 179 -17.86 0.63 3.63
CA MET A 179 -18.94 1.42 4.21
C MET A 179 -18.67 2.93 4.13
N LEU A 180 -17.41 3.33 3.91
CA LEU A 180 -16.97 4.72 3.83
C LEU A 180 -16.87 5.25 2.40
N VAL A 181 -17.18 4.42 1.40
CA VAL A 181 -17.11 4.79 -0.01
C VAL A 181 -18.47 4.64 -0.68
N PRO A 182 -18.80 5.47 -1.68
CA PRO A 182 -20.08 5.34 -2.37
C PRO A 182 -20.20 4.00 -3.13
N PRO A 183 -21.40 3.61 -3.58
CA PRO A 183 -21.55 2.44 -4.44
C PRO A 183 -20.79 2.61 -5.77
N GLY A 184 -20.52 1.48 -6.42
CA GLY A 184 -19.85 1.42 -7.72
C GLY A 184 -18.57 0.59 -7.73
N LYS A 185 -17.87 0.67 -8.86
CA LYS A 185 -16.60 -0.01 -9.12
C LYS A 185 -15.42 0.93 -8.89
N PHE A 186 -14.32 0.36 -8.40
CA PHE A 186 -13.14 1.11 -8.00
C PHE A 186 -11.87 0.39 -8.40
N PHE A 187 -10.79 1.16 -8.48
CA PHE A 187 -9.43 0.68 -8.36
C PHE A 187 -8.67 1.69 -7.52
N ASN A 188 -7.64 1.26 -6.79
CA ASN A 188 -6.80 2.18 -6.04
C ASN A 188 -5.33 2.08 -6.46
N MET A 189 -4.64 3.22 -6.43
CA MET A 189 -3.19 3.25 -6.48
C MET A 189 -2.67 3.04 -5.07
N PHE A 190 -1.95 1.95 -4.86
CA PHE A 190 -1.25 1.62 -3.61
C PHE A 190 0.17 2.11 -3.73
N HIS A 191 0.63 2.98 -2.83
CA HIS A 191 1.99 3.52 -2.85
C HIS A 191 2.70 3.15 -1.57
N PHE A 192 4.01 2.98 -1.64
CA PHE A 192 4.82 3.06 -0.44
C PHE A 192 6.19 3.69 -0.67
N LEU A 193 6.70 4.34 0.38
CA LEU A 193 8.04 4.91 0.43
C LEU A 193 9.08 3.87 0.81
N GLU A 194 10.20 3.86 0.10
CA GLU A 194 11.40 3.12 0.49
C GLU A 194 12.15 3.95 1.54
N PRO A 195 12.32 3.44 2.78
CA PRO A 195 12.78 4.24 3.90
C PRO A 195 14.22 4.74 3.70
N LEU A 196 14.41 6.05 3.97
CA LEU A 196 15.70 6.73 4.10
C LEU A 196 16.36 6.31 5.42
N ASN A 197 16.75 5.05 5.50
CA ASN A 197 17.43 4.33 6.58
C ASN A 197 18.23 5.24 7.54
N LEU A 198 17.70 5.56 8.73
CA LEU A 198 18.41 6.26 9.83
C LEU A 198 17.55 6.21 11.12
N MET A 199 17.60 5.14 11.92
CA MET A 199 17.22 5.15 13.36
C MET A 199 15.97 5.98 13.71
N ARG A 200 14.78 5.60 13.20
CA ARG A 200 13.55 6.38 13.43
C ARG A 200 12.51 5.63 14.24
N HIS A 201 11.65 6.39 14.92
CA HIS A 201 10.43 5.92 15.55
C HIS A 201 9.30 6.86 15.11
N GLY A 202 8.31 6.31 14.41
CA GLY A 202 7.11 7.05 13.98
C GLY A 202 7.12 7.50 12.53
N PHE A 203 5.93 7.55 11.94
CA PHE A 203 5.71 7.90 10.54
C PHE A 203 5.79 9.41 10.33
N MET A 204 6.40 9.83 9.20
CA MET A 204 6.50 11.24 8.77
C MET A 204 7.15 12.19 9.80
N ASN A 205 7.92 11.66 10.75
CA ASN A 205 8.63 12.45 11.76
C ASN A 205 9.82 13.22 11.17
N ASP A 206 10.30 12.81 10.00
CA ASP A 206 11.38 13.43 9.26
C ASP A 206 10.83 14.05 7.97
N LYS A 207 11.11 15.33 7.77
CA LYS A 207 10.60 16.10 6.65
C LYS A 207 11.07 15.58 5.29
N ARG A 208 12.18 14.83 5.25
CA ARG A 208 12.69 14.20 4.03
C ARG A 208 11.72 13.20 3.41
N ASP A 209 10.79 12.66 4.19
CA ASP A 209 9.89 11.60 3.74
C ASP A 209 8.67 12.15 2.96
N MET A 210 8.37 13.45 3.07
CA MET A 210 7.13 14.03 2.51
C MET A 210 7.16 14.23 0.99
N ALA A 211 8.23 14.82 0.44
CA ALA A 211 8.28 15.13 -0.99
C ALA A 211 8.10 13.88 -1.89
N PRO A 212 8.74 12.72 -1.61
CA PRO A 212 8.49 11.50 -2.38
C PRO A 212 7.03 11.03 -2.37
N MET A 213 6.34 11.17 -1.23
CA MET A 213 4.92 10.80 -1.09
C MET A 213 4.01 11.70 -1.93
N VAL A 214 4.25 13.01 -1.92
CA VAL A 214 3.52 13.96 -2.77
C VAL A 214 3.79 13.69 -4.25
N TRP A 215 5.06 13.45 -4.60
CA TRP A 215 5.47 13.16 -5.96
C TRP A 215 4.81 11.90 -6.52
N VAL A 216 4.80 10.80 -5.76
CA VAL A 216 4.19 9.55 -6.23
C VAL A 216 2.69 9.69 -6.40
N TYR A 217 2.00 10.46 -5.53
CA TYR A 217 0.58 10.75 -5.69
C TYR A 217 0.30 11.45 -7.02
N ILE A 218 1.07 12.47 -7.37
CA ILE A 218 0.93 13.19 -8.65
C ILE A 218 1.19 12.24 -9.83
N LYS A 219 2.25 11.43 -9.74
CA LYS A 219 2.65 10.51 -10.80
C LYS A 219 1.61 9.41 -11.04
N SER A 220 1.18 8.72 -9.98
CA SER A 220 0.19 7.64 -10.05
C SER A 220 -1.19 8.16 -10.45
N ARG A 221 -1.59 9.36 -10.02
CA ARG A 221 -2.81 10.03 -10.49
C ARG A 221 -2.76 10.30 -11.99
N GLY A 222 -1.60 10.70 -12.49
CA GLY A 222 -1.36 10.81 -13.93
C GLY A 222 -1.49 9.46 -14.67
N THR A 223 -1.01 8.37 -14.07
CA THR A 223 -1.21 7.01 -14.60
C THR A 223 -2.69 6.63 -14.61
N ALA A 224 -3.39 6.80 -13.48
CA ALA A 224 -4.81 6.47 -13.32
C ALA A 224 -5.68 7.16 -14.38
N ARG A 225 -5.50 8.47 -14.60
CA ARG A 225 -6.28 9.26 -15.57
C ARG A 225 -6.07 8.85 -17.02
N ARG A 226 -5.05 8.05 -17.32
CA ARG A 226 -4.75 7.52 -18.66
C ARG A 226 -5.17 6.06 -18.83
N MET A 227 -5.66 5.42 -17.78
CA MET A 227 -6.18 4.05 -17.86
C MET A 227 -7.57 4.03 -18.50
N ASP A 228 -7.82 3.06 -19.37
CA ASP A 228 -9.13 2.90 -20.02
C ASP A 228 -10.27 2.66 -19.02
N LYS A 229 -9.96 2.14 -17.84
CA LYS A 229 -10.93 1.86 -16.78
C LYS A 229 -11.29 3.10 -15.94
N TYR A 230 -10.56 4.21 -16.08
CA TYR A 230 -10.81 5.43 -15.32
C TYR A 230 -12.20 6.02 -15.61
N ALA A 231 -12.93 6.35 -14.55
CA ALA A 231 -14.19 7.08 -14.61
C ALA A 231 -14.23 8.34 -13.74
N GLY A 232 -13.25 8.55 -12.86
CA GLY A 232 -13.24 9.66 -11.91
C GLY A 232 -12.36 9.38 -10.69
N GLU A 233 -12.37 10.32 -9.77
CA GLU A 233 -11.62 10.34 -8.51
C GLU A 233 -12.62 10.41 -7.36
N VAL A 234 -12.47 9.56 -6.35
CA VAL A 234 -13.37 9.58 -5.18
C VAL A 234 -12.99 10.78 -4.31
N THR A 235 -13.75 11.86 -4.40
CA THR A 235 -13.35 13.17 -3.86
C THR A 235 -13.09 13.15 -2.35
N SER A 236 -13.81 12.32 -1.59
CA SER A 236 -13.62 12.11 -0.15
C SER A 236 -12.33 11.37 0.22
N MET A 237 -11.71 10.68 -0.73
CA MET A 237 -10.50 9.85 -0.55
C MET A 237 -9.29 10.44 -1.30
N HIS A 238 -9.34 11.73 -1.63
CA HIS A 238 -8.26 12.49 -2.27
C HIS A 238 -7.89 13.72 -1.42
N PRO A 239 -6.70 14.32 -1.61
CA PRO A 239 -6.31 15.54 -0.91
C PRO A 239 -7.36 16.66 -1.02
N LEU A 240 -7.57 17.35 0.10
CA LEU A 240 -8.49 18.47 0.21
C LEU A 240 -7.91 19.70 -0.50
N ILE A 241 -8.21 19.80 -1.79
CA ILE A 241 -7.78 20.91 -2.64
C ILE A 241 -8.91 21.96 -2.69
N VAL A 242 -8.54 23.25 -2.69
CA VAL A 242 -9.44 24.40 -2.86
C VAL A 242 -10.46 24.15 -3.97
N PHE A 243 -11.72 24.46 -3.70
CA PHE A 243 -12.86 24.04 -4.52
C PHE A 243 -12.72 24.35 -6.02
N ASP A 244 -12.24 25.54 -6.36
CA ASP A 244 -12.10 26.01 -7.75
C ASP A 244 -10.75 25.73 -8.41
N SER A 245 -9.85 25.03 -7.71
CA SER A 245 -8.58 24.62 -8.29
C SER A 245 -8.77 23.66 -9.48
N ALA A 246 -8.05 23.92 -10.57
CA ALA A 246 -8.03 23.07 -11.76
C ALA A 246 -7.56 21.63 -11.47
N VAL A 247 -6.80 21.44 -10.39
CA VAL A 247 -6.27 20.13 -9.97
C VAL A 247 -7.11 19.43 -8.91
N ARG A 248 -8.26 20.00 -8.49
CA ARG A 248 -9.19 19.33 -7.56
C ARG A 248 -9.63 17.97 -8.10
N ALA A 249 -9.94 17.05 -7.19
CA ALA A 249 -10.53 15.77 -7.54
C ALA A 249 -11.85 15.95 -8.30
N LYS A 250 -12.07 15.17 -9.37
CA LYS A 250 -13.34 15.16 -10.11
C LYS A 250 -13.94 13.76 -10.11
N ASP A 251 -15.16 13.63 -9.59
CA ASP A 251 -15.88 12.34 -9.51
C ASP A 251 -16.44 11.95 -10.90
N MET A 252 -17.25 10.89 -10.96
CA MET A 252 -17.84 10.36 -12.18
C MET A 252 -18.60 11.42 -12.99
N ASN A 253 -18.63 11.23 -14.31
CA ASN A 253 -19.55 11.98 -15.15
C ASN A 253 -20.99 11.47 -14.94
N LEU A 254 -21.99 12.29 -15.31
CA LEU A 254 -23.40 11.96 -15.09
C LEU A 254 -23.82 10.62 -15.72
N ALA A 255 -23.33 10.33 -16.93
CA ALA A 255 -23.65 9.08 -17.62
C ALA A 255 -23.19 7.84 -16.82
N THR A 256 -21.97 7.89 -16.26
CA THR A 256 -21.44 6.80 -15.43
C THR A 256 -22.17 6.73 -14.09
N THR A 257 -22.51 7.88 -13.49
CA THR A 257 -23.30 7.92 -12.25
C THR A 257 -24.66 7.26 -12.43
N ASN A 258 -25.39 7.57 -13.51
CA ASN A 258 -26.67 6.94 -13.83
C ASN A 258 -26.52 5.42 -14.04
N ALA A 259 -25.47 5.00 -14.75
CA ALA A 259 -25.20 3.57 -14.98
C ALA A 259 -24.91 2.81 -13.67
N CYS A 260 -24.16 3.41 -12.74
CA CYS A 260 -23.91 2.83 -11.42
C CYS A 260 -25.16 2.82 -10.53
N ALA A 261 -26.05 3.81 -10.65
CA ALA A 261 -27.25 3.93 -9.82
C ALA A 261 -28.40 3.02 -10.28
N GLY A 262 -28.36 2.57 -11.53
CA GLY A 262 -29.39 1.69 -12.12
C GLY A 262 -30.65 2.45 -12.57
N PRO A 263 -31.55 1.79 -13.32
CA PRO A 263 -32.66 2.44 -14.02
C PRO A 263 -33.72 3.06 -13.08
N ASN A 264 -33.78 2.62 -11.83
CA ASN A 264 -34.80 3.03 -10.85
C ASN A 264 -34.29 4.12 -9.90
N HIS A 265 -33.16 4.76 -10.21
CA HIS A 265 -32.60 5.80 -9.34
C HIS A 265 -33.50 7.04 -9.28
N LEU A 266 -33.56 7.70 -8.13
CA LEU A 266 -34.32 8.96 -7.96
C LEU A 266 -33.42 10.17 -7.71
N SER A 267 -32.13 9.95 -7.41
CA SER A 267 -31.23 11.00 -6.91
C SER A 267 -29.94 11.18 -7.73
N SER A 268 -29.68 10.32 -8.72
CA SER A 268 -28.51 10.50 -9.58
C SER A 268 -28.59 11.82 -10.35
N GLY A 269 -27.52 12.61 -10.30
CA GLY A 269 -27.42 13.90 -10.98
C GLY A 269 -27.97 15.10 -10.21
N ILE A 270 -28.59 14.92 -9.03
CA ILE A 270 -28.98 16.03 -8.17
C ILE A 270 -27.73 16.81 -7.74
N GLN A 271 -27.69 18.11 -8.07
CA GLN A 271 -26.55 18.99 -7.80
C GLN A 271 -26.63 19.71 -6.44
N LEU A 272 -27.75 19.57 -5.73
CA LEU A 272 -27.97 20.25 -4.45
C LEU A 272 -26.88 19.86 -3.44
N GLY A 273 -26.14 20.86 -2.95
CA GLY A 273 -25.05 20.70 -1.98
C GLY A 273 -23.64 20.78 -2.56
N SER A 274 -23.47 20.72 -3.88
CA SER A 274 -22.17 20.92 -4.56
C SER A 274 -21.03 20.05 -3.99
N TRP A 275 -21.34 18.82 -3.57
CA TRP A 275 -20.43 17.92 -2.87
C TRP A 275 -19.19 17.56 -3.72
N ASP A 276 -19.40 17.34 -5.01
CA ASP A 276 -18.34 16.99 -5.97
C ASP A 276 -18.41 17.85 -7.24
N LYS A 277 -17.36 17.72 -8.07
CA LYS A 277 -17.34 18.24 -9.44
C LYS A 277 -17.25 17.03 -10.37
N SER A 278 -18.20 16.92 -11.31
CA SER A 278 -18.20 15.82 -12.27
C SER A 278 -17.03 15.90 -13.25
N SER A 279 -16.47 14.76 -13.63
CA SER A 279 -15.51 14.68 -14.72
C SER A 279 -16.16 14.99 -16.07
N SER A 280 -15.44 15.70 -16.95
CA SER A 280 -15.94 16.10 -18.27
C SER A 280 -15.68 15.04 -19.35
N ILE A 281 -15.70 13.75 -19.01
CA ILE A 281 -15.40 12.68 -19.98
C ILE A 281 -16.54 12.62 -21.00
N SER A 282 -16.36 13.30 -22.15
CA SER A 282 -17.23 13.18 -23.31
C SER A 282 -16.86 11.94 -24.10
N CYS A 283 -17.85 11.12 -24.46
CA CYS A 283 -17.69 10.12 -25.51
C CYS A 283 -17.41 10.85 -26.83
N GLY A 284 -16.22 10.64 -27.42
CA GLY A 284 -15.88 11.12 -28.77
C GLY A 284 -14.97 12.34 -28.82
N THR A 285 -13.94 12.20 -29.65
CA THR A 285 -12.96 13.19 -30.11
C THR A 285 -11.80 13.52 -29.16
N LEU A 286 -10.66 12.88 -29.45
CA LEU A 286 -9.29 13.21 -29.05
C LEU A 286 -8.96 14.68 -29.37
N ARG A 287 -9.43 15.63 -28.56
CA ARG A 287 -8.73 16.91 -28.44
C ARG A 287 -7.49 16.64 -27.60
N ARG A 288 -6.32 16.62 -28.24
CA ARG A 288 -5.01 16.77 -27.59
C ARG A 288 -5.03 18.10 -26.83
N VAL A 289 -5.51 18.09 -25.60
CA VAL A 289 -5.12 19.10 -24.63
C VAL A 289 -3.73 18.68 -24.20
N LEU A 290 -2.73 19.23 -24.91
CA LEU A 290 -1.35 19.27 -24.46
C LEU A 290 -1.32 20.04 -23.15
N ALA A 291 -1.56 19.35 -22.02
CA ALA A 291 -1.02 19.79 -20.76
C ALA A 291 0.49 19.61 -20.89
N SER A 292 1.21 20.72 -20.98
CA SER A 292 2.66 20.81 -20.99
C SER A 292 3.22 20.13 -19.73
N ASN A 293 3.51 18.84 -19.85
CA ASN A 293 4.52 18.09 -19.13
C ASN A 293 4.73 16.81 -19.92
N SER A 294 5.58 16.91 -20.94
CA SER A 294 6.01 15.82 -21.81
C SER A 294 6.87 14.82 -21.03
N TYR A 295 6.23 13.95 -20.26
CA TYR A 295 6.83 12.68 -19.85
C TYR A 295 6.35 11.61 -20.81
N ALA A 296 7.02 11.53 -21.97
CA ALA A 296 6.96 10.34 -22.81
C ALA A 296 7.70 9.22 -22.07
N CYS A 297 6.95 8.33 -21.41
CA CYS A 297 7.48 7.08 -20.91
C CYS A 297 8.05 6.29 -22.10
N ARG A 298 9.37 6.14 -22.18
CA ARG A 298 10.08 5.42 -23.26
C ARG A 298 9.87 3.90 -23.22
N VAL A 299 9.00 3.36 -22.34
CA VAL A 299 8.82 1.92 -22.17
C VAL A 299 7.92 1.28 -23.24
N CYS A 300 7.14 2.05 -24.01
CA CYS A 300 6.24 1.50 -25.05
C CYS A 300 6.80 1.49 -26.48
N LYS A 301 8.12 1.61 -26.71
CA LYS A 301 8.71 1.55 -28.06
C LYS A 301 9.38 0.21 -28.45
N ALA A 302 9.26 -0.84 -27.64
CA ALA A 302 10.00 -2.09 -27.87
C ALA A 302 9.15 -3.30 -28.36
N THR A 303 7.92 -3.12 -28.83
CA THR A 303 7.10 -4.24 -29.34
C THR A 303 6.38 -3.95 -30.66
N ARG A 304 7.08 -3.30 -31.61
CA ARG A 304 6.67 -3.30 -33.02
C ARG A 304 7.90 -3.40 -33.94
N ALA A 305 7.98 -4.53 -34.65
CA ALA A 305 9.00 -5.08 -35.55
C ALA A 305 9.59 -6.33 -34.88
N GLU A 306 9.47 -7.56 -35.38
CA GLU A 306 9.52 -8.00 -36.78
C GLU A 306 8.56 -9.21 -37.01
N HIS A 307 7.64 -9.06 -37.95
CA HIS A 307 7.17 -10.18 -38.77
C HIS A 307 7.68 -9.88 -40.17
N VAL A 308 8.77 -10.54 -40.53
CA VAL A 308 9.22 -10.70 -41.91
C VAL A 308 9.37 -12.19 -42.12
N GLU A 309 8.77 -12.66 -43.21
CA GLU A 309 8.70 -14.03 -43.68
C GLU A 309 10.07 -14.72 -43.72
N GLN A 310 10.11 -15.96 -43.20
CA GLN A 310 10.65 -17.16 -43.86
C GLN A 310 10.15 -18.40 -43.13
#